data_AF-A0AAD7UIT5-F1
#
_entry.id   AF-A0AAD7UIT5-F1
#
_cell.length_a   1.000
_cell.length_b   1.000
_cell.length_c   1.000
_cell.angle_alpha   90.00
_cell.angle_beta   90.00
_cell.angle_gamma   90.00
#
_symmetry.space_group_name_H-M   'P 1'
#
loop_
_entity.id
_entity.type
_entity.pdbx_description
1 polymer ?
#
loop_
_entity_poly.entity_id
_entity_poly.type
_entity_poly.pdbx_seq_one_letter_code
_entity_poly.pdbx_strand_id
1 'polypeptide(L)'
;MLLLFLLQSFITGAVIGATNKLEAPVSGDFGWAVAVDGDVIAVGAPGYNDDAGAVCVYESLEVVGVVSYTSPGDRGGEAVAVAGRTLAVGAPDALNTGIVQVFEDLVVSTANLTGSDTTIVDAFGASVALTTLNGTVYLLVGAPGHRENGPGSGAAYLFFYSEDAWSQVAKLVAPDGGNGDRFGTAVAIDGGIAVVGASQDDDLAGSVYVFAYAAAWAHVATLRASDASPGAFFGGSVAVSGYDVVVGADRADGTVADAGAVYVFTSSDDGTSWNQTQRLETTGASAGAPDSLGAAVAVDDDVLVAGAIHDEFDTTVGADFDVGSAIVYVNSTTSFALSTRLNASDGTTDDDFGRAVAISGKTVVVGALNANTDTGAAWVFDLCEDSTSWTLDGNSKDCAWVAEWTQGRCDKVGVDGTLASEACVFSCGACDPFACADSDSWYVKGQPDKDCSWVGLAAANRCKRFADAKVYAWQACEKSCSTCAPRVADDCGDDAGFFKAGEPSKDCAWVADYVPTRCLVKGNSGNFAYEDCQSACLDACLAQ
;
A
#
# COMPACT_ATOMS: atom_id res chain seq x y z
N MET A 1 5.25 -12.64 50.37
CA MET A 1 5.93 -11.58 49.58
C MET A 1 6.47 -12.28 48.34
N LEU A 2 5.59 -12.47 47.36
CA LEU A 2 5.87 -13.19 46.10
C LEU A 2 6.03 -12.09 45.05
N LEU A 3 7.22 -11.98 44.47
CA LEU A 3 7.52 -11.00 43.43
C LEU A 3 7.07 -11.59 42.08
N LEU A 4 6.06 -10.95 41.48
CA LEU A 4 5.62 -11.21 40.10
C LEU A 4 6.71 -10.67 39.15
N PHE A 5 7.37 -11.55 38.40
CA PHE A 5 8.11 -11.16 37.20
C PHE A 5 7.11 -11.12 36.05
N LEU A 6 6.81 -9.92 35.55
CA LEU A 6 6.19 -9.71 34.25
C LEU A 6 7.24 -10.04 33.18
N LEU A 7 7.05 -11.13 32.45
CA LEU A 7 7.71 -11.32 31.15
C LEU A 7 7.03 -10.35 30.18
N GLN A 8 7.73 -9.28 29.81
CA GLN A 8 7.45 -8.57 28.57
C GLN A 8 7.86 -9.52 27.43
N SER A 9 6.87 -9.97 26.67
CA SER A 9 7.11 -10.69 25.41
C SER A 9 7.63 -9.65 24.42
N PHE A 10 8.93 -9.69 24.12
CA PHE A 10 9.47 -8.97 22.98
C PHE A 10 8.96 -9.68 21.73
N ILE A 11 8.02 -9.06 21.02
CA ILE A 11 7.65 -9.49 19.67
C ILE A 11 8.83 -9.07 18.80
N THR A 12 9.76 -10.00 18.58
CA THR A 12 10.71 -9.90 17.47
C THR A 12 9.88 -10.19 16.23
N GLY A 13 9.49 -9.14 15.49
CA GLY A 13 8.78 -9.33 14.22
C GLY A 13 9.58 -10.29 13.32
N ALA A 14 8.88 -11.15 12.57
CA ALA A 14 9.52 -12.01 11.60
C ALA A 14 10.29 -11.18 10.56
N VAL A 15 11.29 -11.80 9.94
CA VAL A 15 12.05 -11.21 8.83
C VAL A 15 11.73 -12.01 7.59
N ILE A 16 11.22 -11.34 6.55
CA ILE A 16 11.06 -11.96 5.23
C ILE A 16 12.26 -11.52 4.39
N GLY A 17 13.10 -12.50 4.03
CA GLY A 17 14.18 -12.28 3.06
C GLY A 17 13.61 -12.13 1.65
N ALA A 18 14.25 -11.31 0.82
CA ALA A 18 13.77 -11.02 -0.54
C ALA A 18 13.52 -12.28 -1.37
N THR A 19 12.35 -12.34 -2.01
CA THR A 19 11.98 -13.43 -2.92
C THR A 19 12.67 -13.29 -4.27
N ASN A 20 12.84 -12.05 -4.79
CA ASN A 20 13.50 -11.80 -6.09
C ASN A 20 14.22 -10.44 -6.12
N LYS A 21 15.54 -10.42 -6.34
CA LYS A 21 16.27 -9.21 -6.74
C LYS A 21 16.05 -8.99 -8.23
N LEU A 22 15.58 -7.80 -8.64
CA LEU A 22 15.33 -7.49 -10.03
C LEU A 22 16.64 -7.39 -10.83
N GLU A 23 16.62 -7.88 -12.07
CA GLU A 23 17.71 -7.66 -13.02
C GLU A 23 17.74 -6.17 -13.38
N ALA A 24 18.86 -5.48 -13.13
CA ALA A 24 19.05 -4.08 -13.50
C ALA A 24 19.74 -3.98 -14.88
N PRO A 25 19.02 -3.68 -15.98
CA PRO A 25 19.61 -3.56 -17.32
C PRO A 25 20.38 -2.24 -17.51
N VAL A 26 20.27 -1.32 -16.55
CA VAL A 26 20.96 -0.03 -16.50
C VAL A 26 21.64 0.15 -15.14
N SER A 27 22.58 1.08 -15.06
CA SER A 27 23.29 1.45 -13.83
C SER A 27 23.22 2.96 -13.60
N GLY A 28 23.24 3.38 -12.34
CA GLY A 28 23.23 4.80 -11.96
C GLY A 28 21.95 5.12 -11.21
N ASP A 29 22.03 5.02 -9.89
CA ASP A 29 20.92 5.23 -8.96
C ASP A 29 19.69 4.34 -9.23
N PHE A 30 19.89 3.10 -9.70
CA PHE A 30 18.78 2.18 -9.93
C PHE A 30 18.06 1.84 -8.61
N GLY A 31 16.73 1.93 -8.58
CA GLY A 31 15.97 1.79 -7.33
C GLY A 31 15.77 3.11 -6.59
N TRP A 32 16.12 4.25 -7.21
CA TRP A 32 15.82 5.58 -6.68
C TRP A 32 14.32 5.80 -6.43
N ALA A 33 13.49 5.38 -7.38
CA ALA A 33 12.04 5.41 -7.28
C ALA A 33 11.48 4.07 -7.76
N VAL A 34 10.42 3.60 -7.12
CA VAL A 34 9.74 2.35 -7.46
C VAL A 34 8.23 2.58 -7.50
N ALA A 35 7.55 1.90 -8.41
CA ALA A 35 6.09 1.85 -8.47
C ALA A 35 5.64 0.44 -8.88
N VAL A 36 4.50 0.01 -8.36
CA VAL A 36 3.91 -1.29 -8.65
C VAL A 36 2.40 -1.19 -8.78
N ASP A 37 1.83 -1.91 -9.75
CA ASP A 37 0.40 -2.14 -9.87
C ASP A 37 0.18 -3.55 -10.43
N GLY A 38 -0.36 -4.44 -9.62
CA GLY A 38 -0.45 -5.87 -9.94
C GLY A 38 0.92 -6.47 -10.20
N ASP A 39 1.13 -7.02 -11.41
CA ASP A 39 2.39 -7.63 -11.83
C ASP A 39 3.32 -6.67 -12.60
N VAL A 40 2.90 -5.41 -12.79
CA VAL A 40 3.71 -4.37 -13.43
C VAL A 40 4.56 -3.65 -12.40
N ILE A 41 5.86 -3.57 -12.65
CA ILE A 41 6.80 -2.85 -11.79
C ILE A 41 7.60 -1.86 -12.63
N ALA A 42 7.74 -0.63 -12.15
CA ALA A 42 8.61 0.39 -12.73
C ALA A 42 9.68 0.79 -11.73
N VAL A 43 10.94 0.85 -12.18
CA VAL A 43 12.08 1.22 -11.35
C VAL A 43 12.88 2.32 -12.04
N GLY A 44 13.05 3.44 -11.36
CA GLY A 44 13.82 4.59 -11.81
C GLY A 44 15.33 4.44 -11.59
N ALA A 45 16.10 5.02 -12.51
CA ALA A 45 17.57 5.11 -12.49
C ALA A 45 18.02 6.48 -13.03
N PRO A 46 17.77 7.58 -12.28
CA PRO A 46 18.02 8.94 -12.76
C PRO A 46 19.50 9.25 -13.01
N GLY A 47 20.43 8.53 -12.37
CA GLY A 47 21.87 8.67 -12.57
C GLY A 47 22.40 8.02 -13.86
N TYR A 48 21.54 7.34 -14.63
CA TYR A 48 21.94 6.69 -15.87
C TYR A 48 22.36 7.71 -16.95
N ASN A 49 23.44 7.41 -17.69
CA ASN A 49 23.89 8.14 -18.88
C ASN A 49 24.11 9.66 -18.64
N ASP A 50 25.09 9.99 -17.79
CA ASP A 50 25.41 11.36 -17.38
C ASP A 50 24.19 12.09 -16.78
N ASP A 51 23.50 11.41 -15.85
CA ASP A 51 22.29 11.87 -15.17
C ASP A 51 21.14 12.21 -16.14
N ALA A 52 21.14 11.68 -17.36
CA ALA A 52 20.00 11.82 -18.26
C ALA A 52 18.80 11.05 -17.71
N GLY A 53 19.05 9.85 -17.19
CA GLY A 53 18.09 9.01 -16.50
C GLY A 53 17.43 7.92 -17.35
N ALA A 54 16.87 6.92 -16.66
CA ALA A 54 16.14 5.81 -17.26
C ALA A 54 15.07 5.26 -16.30
N VAL A 55 14.13 4.49 -16.85
CA VAL A 55 13.17 3.66 -16.11
C VAL A 55 13.16 2.27 -16.71
N CYS A 56 13.29 1.25 -15.87
CA CYS A 56 13.14 -0.14 -16.26
C CYS A 56 11.74 -0.62 -15.88
N VAL A 57 11.08 -1.29 -16.81
CA VAL A 57 9.72 -1.81 -16.62
C VAL A 57 9.75 -3.32 -16.67
N TYR A 58 9.07 -3.94 -15.72
CA TYR A 58 8.94 -5.37 -15.56
C TYR A 58 7.47 -5.77 -15.60
N GLU A 59 7.16 -6.92 -16.19
CA GLU A 59 5.88 -7.62 -16.03
C GLU A 59 6.22 -9.04 -15.56
N SER A 60 5.58 -9.50 -14.48
CA SER A 60 5.85 -10.83 -13.91
C SER A 60 7.35 -11.08 -13.65
N LEU A 61 8.05 -10.04 -13.18
CA LEU A 61 9.50 -10.02 -12.89
C LEU A 61 10.44 -10.14 -14.10
N GLU A 62 9.91 -10.15 -15.33
CA GLU A 62 10.71 -10.12 -16.56
C GLU A 62 10.77 -8.70 -17.13
N VAL A 63 11.94 -8.28 -17.62
CA VAL A 63 12.12 -6.97 -18.25
C VAL A 63 11.31 -6.91 -19.55
N VAL A 64 10.34 -6.01 -19.61
CA VAL A 64 9.53 -5.76 -20.82
C VAL A 64 9.96 -4.50 -21.57
N GLY A 65 10.66 -3.59 -20.90
CA GLY A 65 11.21 -2.41 -21.56
C GLY A 65 12.12 -1.55 -20.69
N VAL A 66 12.85 -0.68 -21.37
CA VAL A 66 13.65 0.38 -20.76
C VAL A 66 13.33 1.68 -21.47
N VAL A 67 12.85 2.66 -20.70
CA VAL A 67 12.69 4.05 -21.13
C VAL A 67 14.00 4.76 -20.81
N SER A 68 14.65 5.36 -21.81
CA SER A 68 15.93 6.06 -21.62
C SER A 68 15.84 7.51 -22.10
N TYR A 69 16.43 8.40 -21.31
CA TYR A 69 16.61 9.80 -21.65
C TYR A 69 18.01 10.02 -22.22
N THR A 70 18.15 11.04 -23.07
CA THR A 70 19.40 11.28 -23.82
C THR A 70 20.08 12.59 -23.47
N SER A 71 19.39 13.51 -22.80
CA SER A 71 19.92 14.82 -22.46
C SER A 71 20.56 14.73 -21.07
N PRO A 72 21.87 14.99 -20.93
CA PRO A 72 22.55 14.92 -19.64
C PRO A 72 21.92 15.84 -18.59
N GLY A 73 21.76 15.32 -17.38
CA GLY A 73 21.18 16.05 -16.24
C GLY A 73 19.66 16.19 -16.25
N ASP A 74 18.92 15.59 -17.18
CA ASP A 74 17.44 15.62 -17.17
C ASP A 74 16.84 14.84 -15.97
N ARG A 75 17.59 13.88 -15.42
CA ARG A 75 17.21 12.99 -14.29
C ARG A 75 15.90 12.25 -14.50
N GLY A 76 15.65 11.77 -15.72
CA GLY A 76 14.46 10.98 -16.03
C GLY A 76 14.37 9.70 -15.21
N GLY A 77 13.22 9.46 -14.59
CA GLY A 77 13.04 8.34 -13.66
C GLY A 77 13.28 8.69 -12.20
N GLU A 78 13.50 9.97 -11.87
CA GLU A 78 13.55 10.43 -10.47
C GLU A 78 12.23 10.21 -9.72
N ALA A 79 11.11 10.25 -10.45
CA ALA A 79 9.80 9.86 -9.94
C ALA A 79 9.09 8.97 -10.97
N VAL A 80 8.46 7.89 -10.51
CA VAL A 80 7.71 6.95 -11.35
C VAL A 80 6.37 6.63 -10.70
N ALA A 81 5.33 6.49 -11.50
CA ALA A 81 4.03 5.98 -11.06
C ALA A 81 3.41 5.12 -12.17
N VAL A 82 2.72 4.05 -11.79
CA VAL A 82 2.03 3.14 -12.70
C VAL A 82 0.57 2.98 -12.28
N ALA A 83 -0.34 2.94 -13.26
CA ALA A 83 -1.73 2.55 -13.09
C ALA A 83 -2.19 1.79 -14.33
N GLY A 84 -2.49 0.50 -14.18
CA GLY A 84 -2.71 -0.45 -15.25
C GLY A 84 -1.54 -0.47 -16.23
N ARG A 85 -1.79 0.01 -17.46
CA ARG A 85 -0.79 0.06 -18.54
C ARG A 85 -0.23 1.46 -18.79
N THR A 86 -0.60 2.43 -17.97
CA THR A 86 -0.14 3.80 -18.06
C THR A 86 1.02 4.01 -17.07
N LEU A 87 2.15 4.47 -17.59
CA LEU A 87 3.35 4.81 -16.83
C LEU A 87 3.58 6.32 -16.93
N ALA A 88 3.77 6.99 -15.79
CA ALA A 88 4.20 8.38 -15.73
C ALA A 88 5.63 8.45 -15.17
N VAL A 89 6.49 9.20 -15.87
CA VAL A 89 7.90 9.37 -15.52
C VAL A 89 8.25 10.84 -15.37
N GLY A 90 8.68 11.22 -14.18
CA GLY A 90 9.21 12.56 -13.88
C GLY A 90 10.66 12.72 -14.32
N ALA A 91 10.95 13.87 -14.91
CA ALA A 91 12.31 14.33 -15.22
C ALA A 91 12.41 15.81 -14.79
N PRO A 92 12.62 16.08 -13.48
CA PRO A 92 12.45 17.41 -12.90
C PRO A 92 13.45 18.45 -13.38
N ASP A 93 14.59 18.03 -13.91
CA ASP A 93 15.63 18.94 -14.41
C ASP A 93 15.56 19.15 -15.93
N ALA A 94 14.75 18.36 -16.63
CA ALA A 94 14.53 18.49 -18.06
C ALA A 94 14.00 19.88 -18.43
N LEU A 95 14.52 20.44 -19.53
CA LEU A 95 14.18 21.79 -20.02
C LEU A 95 14.44 22.93 -19.00
N ASN A 96 15.13 22.65 -17.88
CA ASN A 96 15.30 23.52 -16.70
C ASN A 96 14.01 23.87 -15.95
N THR A 97 12.84 23.39 -16.40
CA THR A 97 11.55 23.60 -15.73
C THR A 97 11.01 22.32 -15.09
N GLY A 98 11.47 21.18 -15.60
CA GLY A 98 10.93 19.85 -15.36
C GLY A 98 9.81 19.47 -16.32
N ILE A 99 9.70 18.16 -16.60
CA ILE A 99 8.62 17.55 -17.39
C ILE A 99 8.11 16.28 -16.71
N VAL A 100 6.92 15.85 -17.12
CA VAL A 100 6.48 14.46 -16.95
C VAL A 100 6.22 13.86 -18.33
N GLN A 101 6.84 12.72 -18.62
CA GLN A 101 6.56 11.96 -19.82
C GLN A 101 5.60 10.81 -19.47
N VAL A 102 4.53 10.69 -20.26
CA VAL A 102 3.54 9.62 -20.10
C VAL A 102 3.73 8.59 -21.20
N PHE A 103 3.66 7.32 -20.81
CA PHE A 103 3.76 6.16 -21.66
C PHE A 103 2.50 5.31 -21.51
N GLU A 104 1.91 4.92 -22.64
CA GLU A 104 0.87 3.91 -22.69
C GLU A 104 1.47 2.58 -23.15
N ASP A 105 0.79 1.47 -22.85
CA ASP A 105 1.36 0.13 -22.98
C ASP A 105 2.76 0.04 -22.36
N LEU A 106 2.96 0.79 -21.27
CA LEU A 106 4.16 0.95 -20.46
C LEU A 106 5.38 1.57 -21.13
N VAL A 107 5.54 1.47 -22.45
CA VAL A 107 6.77 1.88 -23.16
C VAL A 107 6.52 2.80 -24.35
N VAL A 108 5.26 3.03 -24.73
CA VAL A 108 4.91 3.88 -25.87
C VAL A 108 4.68 5.29 -25.38
N SER A 109 5.64 6.19 -25.59
CA SER A 109 5.47 7.60 -25.20
C SER A 109 4.30 8.24 -25.96
N THR A 110 3.35 8.81 -25.22
CA THR A 110 2.14 9.44 -25.76
C THR A 110 2.04 10.92 -25.44
N ALA A 111 2.65 11.39 -24.34
CA ALA A 111 2.61 12.80 -23.97
C ALA A 111 3.89 13.25 -23.23
N ASN A 112 4.24 14.53 -23.43
CA ASN A 112 5.18 15.27 -22.60
C ASN A 112 4.43 16.44 -21.97
N LEU A 113 4.28 16.41 -20.66
CA LEU A 113 3.49 17.36 -19.89
C LEU A 113 4.39 18.37 -19.18
N THR A 114 3.90 19.60 -19.12
CA THR A 114 4.44 20.71 -18.34
C THR A 114 3.28 21.42 -17.66
N GLY A 115 3.51 22.03 -16.49
CA GLY A 115 2.50 22.88 -15.87
C GLY A 115 2.21 24.14 -16.70
N SER A 116 1.00 24.66 -16.58
CA SER A 116 0.51 25.83 -17.34
C SER A 116 1.38 27.09 -17.21
N ASP A 117 2.11 27.20 -16.11
CA ASP A 117 2.88 28.37 -15.70
C ASP A 117 4.21 27.98 -15.05
N THR A 118 4.70 26.76 -15.31
CA THR A 118 6.02 26.33 -14.82
C THR A 118 7.13 27.14 -15.47
N THR A 119 8.08 27.54 -14.65
CA THR A 119 9.26 28.32 -15.02
C THR A 119 10.54 27.59 -14.62
N ILE A 120 11.68 28.21 -14.93
CA ILE A 120 12.99 27.65 -14.64
C ILE A 120 13.11 27.40 -13.12
N VAL A 121 13.67 26.26 -12.75
CA VAL A 121 13.86 25.72 -11.39
C VAL A 121 12.58 25.36 -10.61
N ASP A 122 11.43 25.26 -11.27
CA ASP A 122 10.21 24.79 -10.60
C ASP A 122 10.24 23.29 -10.28
N ALA A 123 11.11 22.54 -10.97
CA ALA A 123 11.28 21.09 -10.81
C ALA A 123 9.97 20.31 -11.01
N PHE A 124 9.20 20.67 -12.04
CA PHE A 124 7.97 19.97 -12.37
C PHE A 124 8.25 18.50 -12.71
N GLY A 125 7.56 17.57 -12.04
CA GLY A 125 7.85 16.14 -12.18
C GLY A 125 8.78 15.59 -11.11
N ALA A 126 9.12 16.37 -10.06
CA ALA A 126 9.89 15.88 -8.93
C ALA A 126 9.17 14.78 -8.12
N SER A 127 7.84 14.76 -8.19
CA SER A 127 7.00 13.68 -7.65
C SER A 127 5.79 13.48 -8.54
N VAL A 128 5.35 12.23 -8.71
CA VAL A 128 4.21 11.86 -9.55
C VAL A 128 3.36 10.78 -8.87
N ALA A 129 2.04 10.84 -9.06
CA ALA A 129 1.13 9.80 -8.63
C ALA A 129 -0.04 9.65 -9.62
N LEU A 130 -0.51 8.42 -9.82
CA LEU A 130 -1.61 8.09 -10.72
C LEU A 130 -2.77 7.48 -9.93
N THR A 131 -4.00 7.75 -10.37
CA THR A 131 -5.19 7.00 -9.92
C THR A 131 -6.20 6.92 -11.06
N THR A 132 -7.13 5.98 -10.95
CA THR A 132 -8.32 5.93 -11.81
C THR A 132 -9.55 6.27 -10.98
N LEU A 133 -10.24 7.34 -11.35
CA LEU A 133 -11.49 7.76 -10.72
C LEU A 133 -12.59 7.77 -11.77
N ASN A 134 -13.64 6.95 -11.56
CA ASN A 134 -14.78 6.84 -12.48
C ASN A 134 -14.36 6.53 -13.94
N GLY A 135 -13.38 5.64 -14.12
CA GLY A 135 -12.85 5.26 -15.44
C GLY A 135 -11.99 6.34 -16.12
N THR A 136 -11.65 7.41 -15.41
CA THR A 136 -10.75 8.47 -15.89
C THR A 136 -9.42 8.39 -15.14
N VAL A 137 -8.32 8.37 -15.88
CA VAL A 137 -6.98 8.39 -15.29
C VAL A 137 -6.61 9.82 -14.91
N TYR A 138 -6.21 10.02 -13.67
CA TYR A 138 -5.68 11.27 -13.13
C TYR A 138 -4.20 11.13 -12.82
N LEU A 139 -3.45 12.19 -13.09
CA LEU A 139 -2.02 12.31 -12.80
C LEU A 139 -1.79 13.55 -11.96
N LEU A 140 -1.28 13.36 -10.75
CA LEU A 140 -0.84 14.43 -9.86
C LEU A 140 0.67 14.59 -9.97
N VAL A 141 1.14 15.83 -10.15
CA VAL A 141 2.55 16.15 -10.38
C VAL A 141 3.02 17.25 -9.45
N GLY A 142 4.08 17.01 -8.69
CA GLY A 142 4.74 18.00 -7.85
C GLY A 142 5.69 18.93 -8.60
N ALA A 143 5.78 20.18 -8.14
CA ALA A 143 6.72 21.21 -8.60
C ALA A 143 7.22 22.03 -7.39
N PRO A 144 8.09 21.44 -6.54
CA PRO A 144 8.48 22.03 -5.26
C PRO A 144 9.27 23.33 -5.37
N GLY A 145 9.81 23.65 -6.54
CA GLY A 145 10.50 24.91 -6.81
C GLY A 145 9.60 26.08 -7.21
N HIS A 146 8.31 25.80 -7.50
CA HIS A 146 7.35 26.80 -7.96
C HIS A 146 7.21 27.95 -6.96
N ARG A 147 6.83 29.13 -7.47
CA ARG A 147 6.94 30.40 -6.77
C ARG A 147 5.62 31.13 -6.54
N GLU A 148 4.50 30.42 -6.48
CA GLU A 148 3.15 31.02 -6.35
C GLU A 148 3.08 32.03 -5.20
N ASN A 149 3.49 31.61 -4.00
CA ASN A 149 3.38 32.42 -2.78
C ASN A 149 4.76 32.90 -2.27
N GLY A 150 5.83 32.63 -3.02
CA GLY A 150 7.20 32.98 -2.66
C GLY A 150 8.21 32.02 -3.29
N PRO A 151 9.50 32.36 -3.38
CA PRO A 151 10.52 31.45 -3.92
C PRO A 151 10.49 30.07 -3.23
N GLY A 152 10.22 29.01 -4.00
CA GLY A 152 10.17 27.64 -3.47
C GLY A 152 8.97 27.37 -2.55
N SER A 153 7.90 28.15 -2.64
CA SER A 153 6.63 27.83 -1.95
C SER A 153 6.02 26.53 -2.48
N GLY A 154 6.33 26.19 -3.73
CA GLY A 154 5.91 24.96 -4.38
C GLY A 154 4.48 25.02 -4.94
N ALA A 155 4.18 24.04 -5.78
CA ALA A 155 2.86 23.80 -6.37
C ALA A 155 2.72 22.32 -6.73
N ALA A 156 1.49 21.87 -6.94
CA ALA A 156 1.20 20.61 -7.60
C ALA A 156 0.16 20.82 -8.71
N TYR A 157 0.21 20.00 -9.75
CA TYR A 157 -0.63 20.13 -10.93
C TYR A 157 -1.36 18.82 -11.16
N LEU A 158 -2.65 18.92 -11.43
CA LEU A 158 -3.47 17.75 -11.72
C LEU A 158 -3.85 17.74 -13.19
N PHE A 159 -3.58 16.62 -13.83
CA PHE A 159 -3.98 16.32 -15.19
C PHE A 159 -4.97 15.16 -15.18
N PHE A 160 -5.82 15.10 -16.20
CA PHE A 160 -6.64 13.93 -16.48
C PHE A 160 -6.54 13.57 -17.96
N TYR A 161 -6.69 12.29 -18.24
CA TYR A 161 -6.76 11.79 -19.61
C TYR A 161 -8.21 11.68 -20.06
N SER A 162 -8.58 12.42 -21.11
CA SER A 162 -9.90 12.34 -21.74
C SER A 162 -9.84 12.69 -23.21
N GLU A 163 -10.76 12.14 -24.01
CA GLU A 163 -10.83 12.42 -25.46
C GLU A 163 -9.48 12.24 -26.17
N ASP A 164 -8.76 11.18 -25.81
CA ASP A 164 -7.42 10.83 -26.32
C ASP A 164 -6.31 11.85 -26.02
N ALA A 165 -6.49 12.73 -25.02
CA ALA A 165 -5.52 13.74 -24.64
C ALA A 165 -5.43 14.00 -23.13
N TRP A 166 -4.21 14.34 -22.67
CA TRP A 166 -3.97 14.84 -21.33
C TRP A 166 -4.30 16.33 -21.23
N SER A 167 -5.07 16.71 -20.21
CA SER A 167 -5.43 18.11 -19.95
C SER A 167 -5.21 18.46 -18.48
N GLN A 168 -4.60 19.62 -18.21
CA GLN A 168 -4.48 20.14 -16.85
C GLN A 168 -5.86 20.63 -16.36
N VAL A 169 -6.31 20.14 -15.21
CA VAL A 169 -7.61 20.49 -14.59
C VAL A 169 -7.49 21.30 -13.32
N ALA A 170 -6.37 21.20 -12.62
CA ALA A 170 -6.16 21.96 -11.41
C ALA A 170 -4.67 22.30 -11.23
N LYS A 171 -4.46 23.39 -10.51
CA LYS A 171 -3.20 23.71 -9.85
C LYS A 171 -3.50 23.84 -8.36
N LEU A 172 -2.81 23.06 -7.55
CA LEU A 172 -2.94 22.99 -6.11
C LEU A 172 -1.79 23.74 -5.48
N VAL A 173 -2.08 24.56 -4.48
CA VAL A 173 -1.10 25.37 -3.74
C VAL A 173 -1.48 25.39 -2.26
N ALA A 174 -0.48 25.46 -1.39
CA ALA A 174 -0.70 25.62 0.05
C ALA A 174 -1.39 26.98 0.33
N PRO A 175 -2.53 27.02 1.05
CA PRO A 175 -3.23 28.27 1.39
C PRO A 175 -2.39 29.25 2.23
N ASP A 176 -1.47 28.71 3.03
CA ASP A 176 -0.51 29.38 3.90
C ASP A 176 0.93 29.28 3.38
N GLY A 177 1.13 28.86 2.12
CA GLY A 177 2.44 28.65 1.54
C GLY A 177 3.36 29.88 1.65
N GLY A 178 4.57 29.63 2.13
CA GLY A 178 5.65 30.59 2.37
C GLY A 178 6.90 30.28 1.56
N ASN A 179 7.99 30.99 1.89
CA ASN A 179 9.25 30.83 1.17
C ASN A 179 9.96 29.54 1.58
N GLY A 180 10.19 28.66 0.61
CA GLY A 180 10.99 27.46 0.82
C GLY A 180 10.24 26.29 1.43
N ASP A 181 8.91 26.34 1.56
CA ASP A 181 8.10 25.26 2.13
C ASP A 181 8.13 23.97 1.29
N ARG A 182 8.47 24.09 0.00
CA ARG A 182 8.57 22.99 -0.98
C ARG A 182 7.28 22.18 -1.13
N PHE A 183 6.12 22.83 -1.20
CA PHE A 183 4.86 22.14 -1.53
C PHE A 183 4.99 21.38 -2.86
N GLY A 184 4.65 20.09 -2.87
CA GLY A 184 4.84 19.23 -4.04
C GLY A 184 6.14 18.42 -4.02
N THR A 185 6.90 18.43 -2.93
CA THR A 185 8.03 17.49 -2.72
C THR A 185 7.57 16.04 -2.81
N ALA A 186 6.41 15.73 -2.25
CA ALA A 186 5.80 14.41 -2.32
C ALA A 186 4.31 14.56 -2.65
N VAL A 187 3.78 13.64 -3.46
CA VAL A 187 2.38 13.62 -3.86
C VAL A 187 1.84 12.20 -3.80
N ALA A 188 0.59 12.05 -3.40
CA ALA A 188 -0.16 10.80 -3.51
C ALA A 188 -1.61 11.11 -3.89
N ILE A 189 -2.25 10.20 -4.62
CA ILE A 189 -3.64 10.36 -5.04
C ILE A 189 -4.34 9.01 -5.06
N ASP A 190 -5.51 8.95 -4.45
CA ASP A 190 -6.40 7.79 -4.53
C ASP A 190 -7.84 8.26 -4.67
N GLY A 191 -8.49 7.81 -5.74
CA GLY A 191 -9.83 8.24 -6.13
C GLY A 191 -9.99 9.76 -6.11
N GLY A 192 -10.83 10.24 -5.19
CA GLY A 192 -11.15 11.66 -5.02
C GLY A 192 -10.26 12.42 -4.05
N ILE A 193 -9.18 11.82 -3.51
CA ILE A 193 -8.32 12.43 -2.49
C ILE A 193 -6.91 12.59 -3.04
N ALA A 194 -6.38 13.81 -2.97
CA ALA A 194 -5.02 14.16 -3.35
C ALA A 194 -4.30 14.71 -2.12
N VAL A 195 -3.10 14.21 -1.88
CA VAL A 195 -2.26 14.55 -0.73
C VAL A 195 -0.96 15.14 -1.24
N VAL A 196 -0.56 16.28 -0.69
CA VAL A 196 0.66 16.97 -1.12
C VAL A 196 1.49 17.38 0.10
N GLY A 197 2.75 16.95 0.12
CA GLY A 197 3.72 17.28 1.16
C GLY A 197 4.44 18.61 0.92
N ALA A 198 4.72 19.33 2.00
CA ALA A 198 5.57 20.51 2.09
C ALA A 198 6.54 20.32 3.26
N SER A 199 7.53 19.43 3.06
CA SER A 199 8.41 18.95 4.14
C SER A 199 9.32 20.00 4.75
N GLN A 200 9.42 21.18 4.13
CA GLN A 200 10.27 22.28 4.59
C GLN A 200 9.47 23.44 5.20
N ASP A 201 8.15 23.29 5.32
CA ASP A 201 7.28 24.24 6.00
C ASP A 201 7.60 24.33 7.51
N ASP A 202 7.35 25.51 8.10
CA ASP A 202 7.52 25.84 9.53
C ASP A 202 8.81 25.33 10.17
N ASP A 203 9.94 25.96 9.85
CA ASP A 203 11.27 25.60 10.36
C ASP A 203 11.63 24.12 10.12
N LEU A 204 11.25 23.60 8.94
CA LEU A 204 11.47 22.22 8.53
C LEU A 204 10.73 21.18 9.40
N ALA A 205 9.75 21.61 10.19
CA ALA A 205 8.87 20.68 10.89
C ALA A 205 7.98 19.92 9.90
N GLY A 206 7.57 20.61 8.81
CA GLY A 206 6.85 20.04 7.69
C GLY A 206 5.33 20.05 7.85
N SER A 207 4.64 20.01 6.71
CA SER A 207 3.18 20.00 6.61
C SER A 207 2.71 19.12 5.45
N VAL A 208 1.48 18.62 5.56
CA VAL A 208 0.80 17.91 4.47
C VAL A 208 -0.56 18.54 4.22
N TYR A 209 -0.95 18.65 2.95
CA TYR A 209 -2.19 19.29 2.53
C TYR A 209 -3.06 18.28 1.80
N VAL A 210 -4.31 18.17 2.22
CA VAL A 210 -5.30 17.28 1.62
C VAL A 210 -6.26 18.09 0.77
N PHE A 211 -6.46 17.62 -0.46
CA PHE A 211 -7.41 18.14 -1.42
C PHE A 211 -8.42 17.05 -1.76
N ALA A 212 -9.70 17.41 -1.83
CA ALA A 212 -10.76 16.47 -2.20
C ALA A 212 -11.49 16.93 -3.47
N TYR A 213 -11.90 15.96 -4.27
CA TYR A 213 -12.73 16.18 -5.45
C TYR A 213 -14.21 16.12 -5.09
N ALA A 214 -14.91 17.22 -5.32
CA ALA A 214 -16.37 17.27 -5.33
C ALA A 214 -16.86 17.77 -6.70
N ALA A 215 -17.15 19.06 -6.83
CA ALA A 215 -17.37 19.70 -8.13
C ALA A 215 -16.04 20.16 -8.78
N ALA A 216 -15.02 20.40 -7.95
CA ALA A 216 -13.67 20.76 -8.32
C ALA A 216 -12.75 20.32 -7.17
N TRP A 217 -11.45 20.24 -7.45
CA TRP A 217 -10.43 19.99 -6.44
C TRP A 217 -10.29 21.20 -5.52
N ALA A 218 -10.42 20.98 -4.21
CA ALA A 218 -10.30 22.03 -3.20
C ALA A 218 -9.56 21.52 -1.98
N HIS A 219 -8.79 22.41 -1.34
CA HIS A 219 -8.15 22.13 -0.06
C HIS A 219 -9.22 21.87 1.01
N VAL A 220 -9.06 20.79 1.77
CA VAL A 220 -9.99 20.40 2.84
C VAL A 220 -9.32 20.27 4.20
N ALA A 221 -8.01 19.99 4.25
CA ALA A 221 -7.28 19.88 5.51
C ALA A 221 -5.79 20.16 5.36
N THR A 222 -5.19 20.66 6.44
CA THR A 222 -3.74 20.70 6.64
C THR A 222 -3.41 19.77 7.80
N LEU A 223 -2.58 18.78 7.56
CA LEU A 223 -2.13 17.78 8.53
C LEU A 223 -0.73 18.15 9.01
N ARG A 224 -0.53 18.03 10.32
CA ARG A 224 0.74 18.31 11.01
C ARG A 224 0.92 17.25 12.08
N ALA A 225 2.15 16.81 12.31
CA ALA A 225 2.47 15.92 13.41
C ALA A 225 2.05 16.55 14.75
N SER A 226 1.39 15.79 15.62
CA SER A 226 0.95 16.22 16.95
C SER A 226 2.08 16.68 17.87
N ASP A 227 3.28 16.25 17.55
CA ASP A 227 4.55 16.39 18.25
C ASP A 227 5.61 17.03 17.35
N ALA A 228 5.17 17.81 16.36
CA ALA A 228 6.03 18.49 15.39
C ALA A 228 7.28 19.12 16.04
N SER A 229 8.45 18.72 15.54
CA SER A 229 9.75 19.28 15.92
C SER A 229 10.43 19.91 14.69
N PRO A 230 11.17 21.03 14.86
CA PRO A 230 11.94 21.61 13.76
C PRO A 230 12.92 20.60 13.16
N GLY A 231 12.98 20.52 11.84
CA GLY A 231 13.86 19.59 11.15
C GLY A 231 13.34 18.15 11.02
N ALA A 232 12.10 17.86 11.44
CA ALA A 232 11.52 16.51 11.33
C ALA A 232 11.18 16.09 9.88
N PHE A 233 11.04 17.05 8.97
CA PHE A 233 10.69 16.84 7.56
C PHE A 233 9.36 16.08 7.35
N PHE A 234 8.35 16.31 8.20
CA PHE A 234 7.02 15.72 8.04
C PHE A 234 6.43 16.04 6.66
N GLY A 235 5.97 15.02 5.93
CA GLY A 235 5.50 15.19 4.55
C GLY A 235 6.61 15.08 3.51
N GLY A 236 7.79 14.58 3.89
CA GLY A 236 8.86 14.19 2.96
C GLY A 236 8.47 12.99 2.10
N SER A 237 7.61 12.11 2.62
CA SER A 237 6.95 11.04 1.90
C SER A 237 5.47 10.98 2.32
N VAL A 238 4.58 10.70 1.37
CA VAL A 238 3.13 10.62 1.61
C VAL A 238 2.55 9.47 0.81
N ALA A 239 1.55 8.78 1.37
CA ALA A 239 0.75 7.78 0.68
C ALA A 239 -0.71 7.89 1.13
N VAL A 240 -1.65 7.45 0.29
CA VAL A 240 -3.08 7.47 0.58
C VAL A 240 -3.74 6.20 0.03
N SER A 241 -4.60 5.60 0.83
CA SER A 241 -5.50 4.51 0.42
C SER A 241 -6.84 4.70 1.13
N GLY A 242 -7.91 4.83 0.35
CA GLY A 242 -9.23 5.17 0.86
C GLY A 242 -9.22 6.45 1.70
N TYR A 243 -9.50 6.32 3.00
CA TYR A 243 -9.55 7.45 3.95
C TYR A 243 -8.34 7.53 4.88
N ASP A 244 -7.32 6.70 4.65
CA ASP A 244 -6.08 6.71 5.43
C ASP A 244 -4.98 7.43 4.66
N VAL A 245 -4.40 8.43 5.30
CA VAL A 245 -3.24 9.17 4.82
C VAL A 245 -2.05 8.85 5.72
N VAL A 246 -1.01 8.31 5.09
CA VAL A 246 0.24 7.92 5.74
C VAL A 246 1.29 8.96 5.40
N VAL A 247 1.99 9.46 6.42
CA VAL A 247 2.99 10.52 6.28
C VAL A 247 4.29 10.11 6.95
N GLY A 248 5.39 10.16 6.21
CA GLY A 248 6.73 9.99 6.76
C GLY A 248 7.34 11.30 7.27
N ALA A 249 8.12 11.19 8.34
CA ALA A 249 9.00 12.22 8.87
C ALA A 249 10.31 11.56 9.29
N ASP A 250 11.25 11.45 8.35
CA ASP A 250 12.48 10.66 8.47
C ASP A 250 13.47 11.18 9.52
N ARG A 251 13.23 12.38 10.06
CA ARG A 251 14.01 12.97 11.15
C ARG A 251 13.16 13.38 12.35
N ALA A 252 11.96 12.83 12.47
CA ALA A 252 11.19 13.03 13.69
C ALA A 252 11.95 12.50 14.90
N ASP A 253 11.95 13.29 15.98
CA ASP A 253 12.51 12.86 17.25
C ASP A 253 11.62 11.76 17.86
N GLY A 254 12.26 10.73 18.42
CA GLY A 254 11.61 9.66 19.16
C GLY A 254 12.31 9.40 20.49
N THR A 255 12.47 8.12 20.84
CA THR A 255 13.37 7.73 21.95
C THR A 255 14.83 8.04 21.67
N VAL A 256 15.19 8.08 20.39
CA VAL A 256 16.47 8.53 19.83
C VAL A 256 16.17 9.76 18.96
N ALA A 257 17.07 10.74 19.00
CA ALA A 257 16.96 11.93 18.15
C ALA A 257 17.07 11.51 16.68
N ASP A 258 16.28 12.13 15.80
CA ASP A 258 16.24 11.81 14.37
C ASP A 258 15.98 10.32 14.03
N ALA A 259 15.30 9.57 14.92
CA ALA A 259 14.95 8.16 14.64
C ALA A 259 14.00 8.00 13.45
N GLY A 260 13.24 9.06 13.16
CA GLY A 260 12.18 9.04 12.17
C GLY A 260 10.89 8.42 12.71
N ALA A 261 9.78 8.81 12.10
CA ALA A 261 8.46 8.28 12.45
C ALA A 261 7.52 8.30 11.24
N VAL A 262 6.50 7.46 11.31
CA VAL A 262 5.38 7.47 10.37
C VAL A 262 4.09 7.80 11.10
N TYR A 263 3.27 8.64 10.50
CA TYR A 263 2.02 9.11 11.09
C TYR A 263 0.85 8.65 10.23
N VAL A 264 -0.20 8.16 10.88
CA VAL A 264 -1.44 7.76 10.21
C VAL A 264 -2.52 8.77 10.56
N PHE A 265 -3.15 9.33 9.53
CA PHE A 265 -4.28 10.22 9.64
C PHE A 265 -5.48 9.57 8.96
N THR A 266 -6.58 9.45 9.70
CA THR A 266 -7.81 8.86 9.17
C THR A 266 -8.89 9.93 9.08
N SER A 267 -9.60 9.96 7.96
CA SER A 267 -10.78 10.81 7.80
C SER A 267 -12.03 10.18 8.43
N SER A 268 -12.97 10.99 8.91
CA SER A 268 -14.35 10.53 9.13
C SER A 268 -14.98 10.06 7.81
N ASP A 269 -15.99 9.18 7.85
CA ASP A 269 -16.72 8.67 6.65
C ASP A 269 -17.26 9.75 5.70
N ASP A 270 -17.27 11.02 6.12
CA ASP A 270 -17.68 12.17 5.31
C ASP A 270 -16.52 12.91 4.60
N GLY A 271 -15.26 12.50 4.82
CA GLY A 271 -14.07 13.06 4.18
C GLY A 271 -13.68 14.47 4.66
N THR A 272 -14.33 14.99 5.72
CA THR A 272 -14.19 16.41 6.12
C THR A 272 -13.39 16.65 7.39
N SER A 273 -13.13 15.63 8.21
CA SER A 273 -12.34 15.76 9.43
C SER A 273 -11.22 14.72 9.46
N TRP A 274 -9.98 15.19 9.63
CA TRP A 274 -8.79 14.37 9.61
C TRP A 274 -8.16 14.35 11.00
N ASN A 275 -7.97 13.16 11.55
CA ASN A 275 -7.36 13.00 12.87
C ASN A 275 -6.12 12.14 12.76
N GLN A 276 -5.04 12.56 13.41
CA GLN A 276 -3.90 11.67 13.62
C GLN A 276 -4.34 10.53 14.55
N THR A 277 -4.43 9.32 14.01
CA THR A 277 -4.84 8.11 14.75
C THR A 277 -3.64 7.38 15.32
N GLN A 278 -2.49 7.43 14.66
CA GLN A 278 -1.29 6.73 15.08
C GLN A 278 0.00 7.49 14.79
N ARG A 279 1.03 7.15 15.57
CA ARG A 279 2.44 7.41 15.31
C ARG A 279 3.18 6.09 15.45
N LEU A 280 3.90 5.69 14.42
CA LEU A 280 4.63 4.44 14.29
C LEU A 280 6.13 4.75 14.34
N GLU A 281 6.87 3.93 15.08
CA GLU A 281 8.33 3.99 15.25
C GLU A 281 8.94 2.61 14.98
N THR A 282 10.25 2.56 14.80
CA THR A 282 10.99 1.30 14.88
C THR A 282 10.97 0.81 16.33
N THR A 283 10.77 -0.51 16.53
CA THR A 283 10.87 -1.13 17.86
C THR A 283 11.85 -2.30 17.81
N GLY A 284 12.53 -2.59 18.91
CA GLY A 284 13.42 -3.76 19.03
C GLY A 284 14.90 -3.40 19.02
N ALA A 285 15.73 -4.27 18.43
CA ALA A 285 17.19 -4.19 18.50
C ALA A 285 17.79 -2.93 17.84
N SER A 286 17.06 -2.26 16.96
CA SER A 286 17.46 -1.00 16.30
C SER A 286 17.03 0.28 17.02
N ALA A 287 16.30 0.20 18.14
CA ALA A 287 15.85 1.40 18.89
C ALA A 287 16.97 2.24 19.54
N GLY A 288 18.25 1.99 19.22
CA GLY A 288 19.43 2.67 19.72
C GLY A 288 20.08 3.67 18.75
N ALA A 289 19.62 3.76 17.51
CA ALA A 289 20.24 4.55 16.45
C ALA A 289 19.19 5.31 15.59
N PRO A 290 19.61 6.34 14.81
CA PRO A 290 18.69 7.12 13.98
C PRO A 290 18.33 6.38 12.67
N ASP A 291 17.44 5.39 12.76
CA ASP A 291 17.05 4.50 11.65
C ASP A 291 16.40 5.22 10.45
N SER A 292 15.99 6.49 10.63
CA SER A 292 15.36 7.34 9.63
C SER A 292 14.08 6.74 9.03
N LEU A 293 13.23 6.19 9.90
CA LEU A 293 11.93 5.64 9.53
C LEU A 293 11.03 6.72 8.90
N GLY A 294 10.37 6.36 7.80
CA GLY A 294 9.52 7.30 7.06
C GLY A 294 10.25 8.00 5.91
N ALA A 295 11.47 7.58 5.59
CA ALA A 295 12.18 8.01 4.38
C ALA A 295 11.35 7.78 3.12
N ALA A 296 10.61 6.67 3.07
CA ALA A 296 9.54 6.42 2.10
C ALA A 296 8.37 5.72 2.79
N VAL A 297 7.16 5.95 2.30
CA VAL A 297 5.94 5.29 2.77
C VAL A 297 5.08 4.87 1.59
N ALA A 298 4.44 3.71 1.70
CA ALA A 298 3.42 3.25 0.78
C ALA A 298 2.31 2.57 1.59
N VAL A 299 1.07 2.67 1.12
CA VAL A 299 -0.08 2.04 1.76
C VAL A 299 -1.02 1.50 0.68
N ASP A 300 -1.49 0.29 0.89
CA ASP A 300 -2.57 -0.30 0.10
C ASP A 300 -3.48 -1.09 1.04
N ASP A 301 -4.74 -0.66 1.10
CA ASP A 301 -5.75 -1.12 2.05
C ASP A 301 -5.20 -1.21 3.49
N ASP A 302 -5.10 -2.42 4.02
CA ASP A 302 -4.70 -2.72 5.39
C ASP A 302 -3.20 -2.92 5.56
N VAL A 303 -2.39 -2.66 4.52
CA VAL A 303 -0.93 -2.86 4.57
C VAL A 303 -0.20 -1.54 4.33
N LEU A 304 0.63 -1.15 5.29
CA LEU A 304 1.50 0.00 5.24
C LEU A 304 2.95 -0.47 5.22
N VAL A 305 3.76 0.07 4.31
CA VAL A 305 5.20 -0.17 4.24
C VAL A 305 5.94 1.15 4.47
N ALA A 306 6.94 1.13 5.34
CA ALA A 306 7.77 2.28 5.66
C ALA A 306 9.25 1.96 5.52
N GLY A 307 9.98 2.77 4.76
CA GLY A 307 11.43 2.68 4.65
C GLY A 307 12.15 3.27 5.87
N ALA A 308 13.18 2.57 6.34
CA ALA A 308 14.11 3.01 7.38
C ALA A 308 15.54 2.82 6.85
N ILE A 309 16.03 3.83 6.15
CA ILE A 309 17.25 3.75 5.32
C ILE A 309 18.54 3.54 6.10
N HIS A 310 18.55 3.82 7.40
CA HIS A 310 19.72 3.61 8.26
C HIS A 310 19.46 2.54 9.34
N ASP A 311 18.39 1.75 9.23
CA ASP A 311 18.12 0.66 10.18
C ASP A 311 19.25 -0.37 10.10
N GLU A 312 19.93 -0.62 11.22
CA GLU A 312 21.06 -1.57 11.30
C GLU A 312 20.60 -3.00 11.63
N PHE A 313 19.30 -3.28 11.44
CA PHE A 313 18.68 -4.56 11.73
C PHE A 313 19.02 -5.60 10.65
N ASP A 314 20.27 -6.05 10.59
CA ASP A 314 20.66 -7.28 9.92
C ASP A 314 21.34 -8.24 10.91
N THR A 315 20.80 -9.45 10.99
CA THR A 315 21.32 -10.51 11.87
C THR A 315 22.40 -11.37 11.21
N THR A 316 22.66 -11.14 9.91
CA THR A 316 23.55 -11.95 9.06
C THR A 316 24.87 -11.25 8.74
N VAL A 317 24.87 -9.93 8.60
CA VAL A 317 26.08 -9.08 8.59
C VAL A 317 26.22 -8.42 9.96
N GLY A 318 27.44 -8.29 10.49
CA GLY A 318 27.66 -7.83 11.87
C GLY A 318 26.95 -6.49 12.20
N ALA A 319 26.57 -6.34 13.47
CA ALA A 319 25.62 -5.34 14.01
C ALA A 319 26.06 -3.85 14.00
N ASP A 320 26.59 -3.30 12.91
CA ASP A 320 27.08 -1.90 12.88
C ASP A 320 27.09 -1.27 11.48
N PHE A 321 26.06 -1.48 10.65
CA PHE A 321 26.04 -0.95 9.29
C PHE A 321 24.65 -0.48 8.87
N ASP A 322 24.57 0.75 8.34
CA ASP A 322 23.39 1.44 7.80
C ASP A 322 22.93 0.77 6.49
N VAL A 323 22.58 -0.52 6.53
CA VAL A 323 22.12 -1.29 5.35
C VAL A 323 20.73 -0.82 4.92
N GLY A 324 19.91 -0.43 5.90
CA GLY A 324 18.53 -0.04 5.72
C GLY A 324 17.55 -1.22 5.73
N SER A 325 16.28 -0.93 5.99
CA SER A 325 15.18 -1.92 6.04
C SER A 325 13.88 -1.32 5.54
N ALA A 326 12.93 -2.18 5.14
CA ALA A 326 11.54 -1.79 4.95
C ALA A 326 10.66 -2.49 5.99
N ILE A 327 9.84 -1.70 6.67
CA ILE A 327 9.04 -2.12 7.82
C ILE A 327 7.58 -2.23 7.38
N VAL A 328 6.99 -3.41 7.58
CA VAL A 328 5.61 -3.68 7.18
C VAL A 328 4.73 -3.64 8.42
N TYR A 329 3.67 -2.84 8.35
CA TYR A 329 2.61 -2.75 9.33
C TYR A 329 1.31 -3.25 8.71
N VAL A 330 0.56 -4.04 9.45
CA VAL A 330 -0.75 -4.54 9.02
C VAL A 330 -1.82 -4.01 9.98
N ASN A 331 -2.90 -3.49 9.42
CA ASN A 331 -4.03 -3.01 10.18
C ASN A 331 -4.77 -4.18 10.83
N SER A 332 -4.91 -4.15 12.15
CA SER A 332 -5.69 -5.12 12.91
C SER A 332 -6.92 -4.44 13.51
N THR A 333 -8.06 -4.54 12.82
CA THR A 333 -9.40 -4.03 13.19
C THR A 333 -9.56 -2.52 13.46
N THR A 334 -8.56 -1.79 13.95
CA THR A 334 -8.62 -0.34 14.24
C THR A 334 -7.26 0.38 14.20
N SER A 335 -6.16 -0.33 13.94
CA SER A 335 -4.81 0.23 14.03
C SER A 335 -3.76 -0.64 13.32
N PHE A 336 -2.84 0.01 12.61
CA PHE A 336 -1.63 -0.59 12.08
C PHE A 336 -0.71 -1.07 13.20
N ALA A 337 -0.30 -2.34 13.14
CA ALA A 337 0.66 -2.96 14.04
C ALA A 337 1.83 -3.51 13.24
N LEU A 338 3.04 -3.44 13.80
CA LEU A 338 4.24 -4.02 13.20
C LEU A 338 4.00 -5.50 12.92
N SER A 339 4.13 -5.88 11.65
CA SER A 339 3.97 -7.26 11.19
C SER A 339 5.32 -7.92 10.94
N THR A 340 6.12 -7.36 10.03
CA THR A 340 7.41 -7.95 9.62
C THR A 340 8.41 -6.87 9.21
N ARG A 341 9.69 -7.23 9.16
CA ARG A 341 10.75 -6.45 8.52
C ARG A 341 11.20 -7.14 7.23
N LEU A 342 11.53 -6.35 6.21
CA LEU A 342 12.02 -6.79 4.91
C LEU A 342 13.46 -6.30 4.76
N ASN A 343 14.35 -7.22 4.38
CA ASN A 343 15.77 -6.95 4.22
C ASN A 343 16.24 -7.40 2.82
N ALA A 344 17.23 -6.69 2.27
CA ALA A 344 17.94 -7.15 1.08
C ALA A 344 18.64 -8.49 1.35
N SER A 345 18.52 -9.44 0.41
CA SER A 345 19.18 -10.76 0.50
C SER A 345 20.72 -10.69 0.49
N ASP A 346 21.26 -9.59 -0.01
CA ASP A 346 22.67 -9.31 -0.25
C ASP A 346 23.06 -7.92 0.26
N GLY A 347 22.32 -7.41 1.25
CA GLY A 347 22.52 -6.07 1.81
C GLY A 347 23.93 -5.86 2.33
N THR A 348 24.51 -4.72 1.97
CA THR A 348 25.79 -4.24 2.48
C THR A 348 25.67 -2.85 3.10
N THR A 349 26.72 -2.44 3.82
CA THR A 349 26.81 -1.13 4.47
C THR A 349 26.48 0.00 3.48
N ASP A 350 25.65 0.95 3.93
CA ASP A 350 25.27 2.17 3.20
C ASP A 350 24.48 1.90 1.91
N ASP A 351 23.87 0.73 1.74
CA ASP A 351 23.06 0.38 0.55
C ASP A 351 21.80 1.26 0.41
N ASP A 352 21.34 1.91 1.50
CA ASP A 352 20.10 2.68 1.59
C ASP A 352 18.85 1.85 1.26
N PHE A 353 18.81 0.57 1.67
CA PHE A 353 17.63 -0.25 1.44
C PHE A 353 16.41 0.34 2.17
N GLY A 354 15.29 0.46 1.46
CA GLY A 354 14.10 1.15 1.97
C GLY A 354 14.02 2.62 1.55
N ARG A 355 14.95 3.13 0.72
CA ARG A 355 14.88 4.50 0.19
C ARG A 355 13.59 4.77 -0.57
N ALA A 356 13.11 3.78 -1.31
CA ALA A 356 11.87 3.85 -2.05
C ALA A 356 11.08 2.57 -1.78
N VAL A 357 9.78 2.71 -1.53
CA VAL A 357 8.87 1.58 -1.30
C VAL A 357 7.60 1.80 -2.12
N ALA A 358 7.06 0.72 -2.67
CA ALA A 358 5.75 0.70 -3.31
C ALA A 358 5.05 -0.62 -2.99
N ILE A 359 3.71 -0.59 -2.90
CA ILE A 359 2.89 -1.76 -2.61
C ILE A 359 1.67 -1.80 -3.52
N SER A 360 1.32 -2.98 -4.02
CA SER A 360 0.06 -3.29 -4.69
C SER A 360 -0.37 -4.69 -4.27
N GLY A 361 -1.52 -4.78 -3.62
CA GLY A 361 -2.00 -5.93 -2.87
C GLY A 361 -0.95 -6.43 -1.88
N LYS A 362 -0.25 -7.48 -2.29
CA LYS A 362 0.74 -8.21 -1.46
C LYS A 362 2.16 -8.07 -1.96
N THR A 363 2.33 -7.46 -3.13
CA THR A 363 3.62 -7.28 -3.76
C THR A 363 4.20 -5.97 -3.26
N VAL A 364 5.32 -6.07 -2.56
CA VAL A 364 6.11 -4.92 -2.11
C VAL A 364 7.37 -4.84 -2.93
N VAL A 365 7.65 -3.66 -3.46
CA VAL A 365 8.91 -3.36 -4.15
C VAL A 365 9.70 -2.40 -3.29
N VAL A 366 10.98 -2.71 -3.05
CA VAL A 366 11.87 -1.88 -2.26
C VAL A 366 13.13 -1.56 -3.06
N GLY A 367 13.46 -0.28 -3.15
CA GLY A 367 14.68 0.22 -3.80
C GLY A 367 15.81 0.49 -2.80
N ALA A 368 17.04 0.37 -3.27
CA ALA A 368 18.27 0.74 -2.56
C ALA A 368 19.26 1.33 -3.58
N LEU A 369 19.39 2.67 -3.59
CA LEU A 369 20.10 3.37 -4.67
C LEU A 369 21.64 3.21 -4.61
N ASN A 370 22.19 2.98 -3.41
CA ASN A 370 23.64 2.89 -3.21
C ASN A 370 24.14 1.44 -3.26
N ALA A 371 23.22 0.48 -3.36
CA ALA A 371 23.56 -0.92 -3.43
C ALA A 371 24.53 -1.22 -4.59
N ASN A 372 25.44 -2.17 -4.36
CA ASN A 372 26.43 -2.63 -5.34
C ASN A 372 27.32 -1.49 -5.87
N THR A 373 27.96 -0.71 -4.99
CA THR A 373 28.86 0.41 -5.34
C THR A 373 28.17 1.46 -6.23
N ASP A 374 27.08 2.05 -5.73
CA ASP A 374 26.34 3.16 -6.35
C ASP A 374 25.69 2.83 -7.71
N THR A 375 25.56 1.54 -8.05
CA THR A 375 24.82 1.14 -9.26
C THR A 375 23.32 1.05 -9.00
N GLY A 376 22.94 0.73 -7.76
CA GLY A 376 21.57 0.62 -7.27
C GLY A 376 20.95 -0.76 -7.49
N ALA A 377 19.90 -1.07 -6.75
CA ALA A 377 19.13 -2.31 -6.84
C ALA A 377 17.67 -2.13 -6.38
N ALA A 378 16.82 -3.08 -6.78
CA ALA A 378 15.45 -3.19 -6.30
C ALA A 378 15.08 -4.66 -6.05
N TRP A 379 14.29 -4.91 -5.01
CA TRP A 379 13.85 -6.24 -4.61
C TRP A 379 12.33 -6.28 -4.55
N VAL A 380 11.78 -7.43 -4.92
CA VAL A 380 10.35 -7.71 -4.85
C VAL A 380 10.11 -8.76 -3.76
N PHE A 381 9.15 -8.46 -2.90
CA PHE A 381 8.67 -9.29 -1.81
C PHE A 381 7.20 -9.61 -2.05
N ASP A 382 6.84 -10.89 -1.94
CA ASP A 382 5.45 -11.29 -1.78
C ASP A 382 5.18 -11.50 -0.28
N LEU A 383 4.35 -10.64 0.30
CA LEU A 383 3.96 -10.72 1.71
C LEU A 383 3.10 -11.96 2.03
N CYS A 384 2.75 -12.75 1.02
CA CYS A 384 1.91 -13.93 1.14
C CYS A 384 2.58 -15.24 0.74
N GLU A 385 3.91 -15.29 0.74
CA GLU A 385 4.62 -16.55 0.57
C GLU A 385 4.95 -17.22 1.92
N ASP A 386 4.81 -18.54 1.92
CA ASP A 386 5.34 -19.35 3.00
C ASP A 386 6.88 -19.36 2.95
N SER A 387 7.50 -19.21 4.11
CA SER A 387 8.94 -19.37 4.28
C SER A 387 9.39 -20.74 3.81
N THR A 388 10.33 -20.74 2.87
CA THR A 388 10.96 -21.97 2.37
C THR A 388 11.98 -22.55 3.34
N SER A 389 12.40 -21.78 4.36
CA SER A 389 13.39 -22.17 5.36
C SER A 389 12.79 -22.58 6.70
N TRP A 390 11.56 -22.17 7.00
CA TRP A 390 10.93 -22.47 8.29
C TRP A 390 10.67 -23.97 8.44
N THR A 391 11.11 -24.52 9.58
CA THR A 391 10.79 -25.91 9.97
C THR A 391 10.64 -26.04 11.48
N LEU A 392 9.79 -26.97 11.94
CA LEU A 392 9.59 -27.22 13.38
C LEU A 392 10.71 -28.03 14.04
N ASP A 393 11.36 -28.94 13.31
CA ASP A 393 12.34 -29.90 13.86
C ASP A 393 13.52 -30.20 12.91
N GLY A 394 13.80 -29.27 12.00
CA GLY A 394 15.03 -29.29 11.19
C GLY A 394 15.08 -30.36 10.11
N ASN A 395 14.02 -31.16 9.90
CA ASN A 395 13.80 -31.98 8.69
C ASN A 395 12.36 -32.55 8.66
N SER A 396 11.54 -32.10 7.70
CA SER A 396 10.21 -32.61 7.24
C SER A 396 8.91 -31.92 7.70
N LYS A 397 8.97 -30.92 8.59
CA LYS A 397 7.77 -30.16 9.02
C LYS A 397 7.91 -28.70 8.64
N ASP A 398 7.69 -28.44 7.36
CA ASP A 398 7.69 -27.13 6.71
C ASP A 398 6.28 -26.51 6.72
N CYS A 399 6.08 -25.42 5.99
CA CYS A 399 4.79 -24.78 5.90
C CYS A 399 3.72 -25.67 5.24
N ALA A 400 4.08 -26.56 4.30
CA ALA A 400 3.12 -27.54 3.77
C ALA A 400 2.60 -28.48 4.87
N TRP A 401 3.45 -28.87 5.82
CA TRP A 401 3.00 -29.55 7.03
C TRP A 401 2.10 -28.65 7.90
N VAL A 402 2.35 -27.35 8.02
CA VAL A 402 1.46 -26.44 8.76
C VAL A 402 0.07 -26.38 8.12
N ALA A 403 -0.02 -26.27 6.79
CA ALA A 403 -1.27 -26.20 6.04
C ALA A 403 -2.20 -27.40 6.24
N GLU A 404 -1.65 -28.60 6.46
CA GLU A 404 -2.45 -29.81 6.69
C GLU A 404 -3.31 -29.74 7.98
N TRP A 405 -2.93 -28.92 8.96
CA TRP A 405 -3.71 -28.74 10.19
C TRP A 405 -3.42 -27.40 10.87
N THR A 406 -3.93 -26.32 10.27
CA THR A 406 -3.73 -24.93 10.71
C THR A 406 -4.10 -24.69 12.17
N GLN A 407 -5.23 -25.28 12.62
CA GLN A 407 -5.80 -25.09 13.96
C GLN A 407 -4.91 -25.58 15.13
N GLY A 408 -3.83 -26.30 14.85
CA GLY A 408 -2.87 -26.73 15.88
C GLY A 408 -1.40 -26.60 15.48
N ARG A 409 -1.10 -26.04 14.31
CA ARG A 409 0.25 -25.92 13.77
C ARG A 409 0.73 -24.48 13.60
N CYS A 410 -0.18 -23.50 13.50
CA CYS A 410 0.20 -22.09 13.35
C CYS A 410 0.85 -21.47 14.61
N ASP A 411 0.57 -22.00 15.80
CA ASP A 411 1.21 -21.51 17.04
C ASP A 411 2.54 -22.21 17.36
N LYS A 412 3.13 -22.95 16.40
CA LYS A 412 4.36 -23.69 16.61
C LYS A 412 5.56 -22.79 16.35
N VAL A 413 6.55 -22.84 17.24
CA VAL A 413 7.80 -22.10 17.10
C VAL A 413 8.81 -22.98 16.36
N GLY A 414 9.33 -22.47 15.25
CA GLY A 414 10.32 -23.13 14.40
C GLY A 414 11.70 -23.23 15.05
N VAL A 415 12.62 -23.93 14.38
CA VAL A 415 14.01 -24.10 14.83
C VAL A 415 14.80 -22.79 14.89
N ASP A 416 14.39 -21.80 14.10
CA ASP A 416 14.91 -20.44 14.05
C ASP A 416 14.32 -19.52 15.15
N GLY A 417 13.32 -20.01 15.88
CA GLY A 417 12.61 -19.24 16.91
C GLY A 417 11.39 -18.47 16.42
N THR A 418 11.07 -18.54 15.12
CA THR A 418 9.94 -17.83 14.50
C THR A 418 8.64 -18.64 14.61
N LEU A 419 7.49 -18.00 14.86
CA LEU A 419 6.20 -18.72 14.86
C LEU A 419 5.80 -19.16 13.45
N ALA A 420 5.14 -20.31 13.34
CA ALA A 420 4.57 -20.79 12.08
C ALA A 420 3.53 -19.80 11.52
N SER A 421 2.79 -19.09 12.36
CA SER A 421 1.87 -18.03 11.92
C SER A 421 2.57 -16.85 11.25
N GLU A 422 3.84 -16.62 11.58
CA GLU A 422 4.64 -15.51 11.04
C GLU A 422 5.48 -15.95 9.84
N ALA A 423 5.89 -17.22 9.80
CA ALA A 423 6.72 -17.75 8.72
C ALA A 423 5.92 -18.53 7.66
N CYS A 424 4.76 -19.08 7.99
CA CYS A 424 3.93 -19.88 7.10
C CYS A 424 2.59 -19.19 6.88
N VAL A 425 2.67 -17.93 6.45
CA VAL A 425 1.55 -16.98 6.43
C VAL A 425 0.44 -17.47 5.49
N PHE A 426 0.81 -18.07 4.34
CA PHE A 426 -0.13 -18.68 3.39
C PHE A 426 -0.76 -19.94 3.96
N SER A 427 0.08 -20.85 4.46
CA SER A 427 -0.34 -22.11 5.05
C SER A 427 -1.22 -21.92 6.28
N CYS A 428 -1.06 -20.84 7.02
CA CYS A 428 -1.89 -20.49 8.17
C CYS A 428 -3.19 -19.77 7.81
N GLY A 429 -3.41 -19.47 6.53
CA GLY A 429 -4.60 -18.76 6.06
C GLY A 429 -4.66 -17.30 6.53
N ALA A 430 -3.51 -16.71 6.88
CA ALA A 430 -3.39 -15.31 7.24
C ALA A 430 -3.21 -14.40 6.01
N CYS A 431 -2.93 -15.01 4.85
CA CYS A 431 -2.65 -14.34 3.57
C CYS A 431 -3.85 -14.14 2.67
N ASP A 432 -5.08 -14.23 3.16
CA ASP A 432 -6.24 -13.90 2.35
C ASP A 432 -6.77 -12.52 2.81
N PRO A 433 -6.63 -11.44 2.02
CA PRO A 433 -7.35 -10.19 2.29
C PRO A 433 -8.87 -10.36 2.12
N PHE A 434 -9.30 -11.47 1.49
CA PHE A 434 -10.67 -11.99 1.55
C PHE A 434 -10.84 -13.10 2.60
N ALA A 435 -9.95 -13.19 3.60
CA ALA A 435 -10.12 -14.08 4.73
C ALA A 435 -11.43 -13.71 5.42
N CYS A 436 -12.48 -14.41 5.04
CA CYS A 436 -13.73 -14.48 5.74
C CYS A 436 -13.48 -14.55 7.25
N ALA A 437 -13.74 -13.46 7.94
CA ALA A 437 -13.84 -13.48 9.38
C ALA A 437 -15.27 -13.84 9.76
N ASP A 438 -15.40 -14.69 10.76
CA ASP A 438 -16.65 -14.73 11.50
C ASP A 438 -16.76 -13.44 12.31
N SER A 439 -17.91 -12.77 12.28
CA SER A 439 -18.15 -11.55 13.03
C SER A 439 -18.19 -11.84 14.53
N ASP A 440 -17.28 -11.23 15.27
CA ASP A 440 -17.22 -11.30 16.74
C ASP A 440 -18.43 -10.67 17.42
N SER A 441 -19.19 -9.85 16.69
CA SER A 441 -20.37 -9.13 17.19
C SER A 441 -21.68 -9.83 16.85
N TRP A 442 -21.66 -10.84 15.98
CA TRP A 442 -22.87 -11.51 15.52
C TRP A 442 -23.29 -12.61 16.50
N TYR A 443 -24.55 -12.56 16.95
CA TYR A 443 -25.19 -13.62 17.72
C TYR A 443 -26.71 -13.60 17.53
N VAL A 444 -27.36 -14.73 17.82
CA VAL A 444 -28.83 -14.83 17.78
C VAL A 444 -29.46 -13.88 18.81
N LYS A 445 -30.45 -13.08 18.40
CA LYS A 445 -31.20 -12.14 19.27
C LYS A 445 -31.45 -12.67 20.69
N GLY A 446 -30.91 -11.97 21.68
CA GLY A 446 -31.04 -12.30 23.11
C GLY A 446 -30.34 -13.60 23.54
N GLN A 447 -29.43 -14.15 22.74
CA GLN A 447 -28.69 -15.40 22.99
C GLN A 447 -27.21 -15.24 22.61
N PRO A 448 -26.40 -14.54 23.43
CA PRO A 448 -24.99 -14.25 23.13
C PRO A 448 -24.13 -15.51 22.94
N ASP A 449 -24.45 -16.61 23.64
CA ASP A 449 -23.75 -17.90 23.50
C ASP A 449 -24.02 -18.62 22.15
N LYS A 450 -24.75 -17.97 21.23
CA LYS A 450 -25.07 -18.48 19.89
C LYS A 450 -24.50 -17.56 18.83
N ASP A 451 -23.19 -17.44 18.88
CA ASP A 451 -22.30 -16.72 17.97
C ASP A 451 -21.99 -17.53 16.69
N CYS A 452 -21.04 -17.06 15.89
CA CYS A 452 -20.60 -17.76 14.70
C CYS A 452 -19.98 -19.14 14.99
N SER A 453 -19.26 -19.32 16.11
CA SER A 453 -18.78 -20.64 16.53
C SER A 453 -19.94 -21.63 16.73
N TRP A 454 -21.06 -21.17 17.32
CA TRP A 454 -22.28 -21.97 17.40
C TRP A 454 -22.89 -22.23 16.02
N VAL A 455 -22.81 -21.29 15.07
CA VAL A 455 -23.28 -21.49 13.69
C VAL A 455 -22.53 -22.63 13.00
N GLY A 456 -21.20 -22.63 13.09
CA GLY A 456 -20.32 -23.63 12.44
C GLY A 456 -20.62 -25.08 12.82
N LEU A 457 -21.10 -25.31 14.05
CA LEU A 457 -21.48 -26.66 14.52
C LEU A 457 -22.69 -27.27 13.79
N ALA A 458 -23.48 -26.49 13.04
CA ALA A 458 -24.52 -27.02 12.14
C ALA A 458 -24.88 -26.03 11.02
N ALA A 459 -23.89 -25.68 10.19
CA ALA A 459 -23.97 -24.65 9.14
C ALA A 459 -25.25 -24.73 8.29
N ALA A 460 -25.59 -25.90 7.75
CA ALA A 460 -26.77 -26.14 6.90
C ALA A 460 -28.11 -25.65 7.50
N ASN A 461 -28.21 -25.53 8.83
CA ASN A 461 -29.40 -25.05 9.52
C ASN A 461 -29.21 -23.75 10.29
N ARG A 462 -27.97 -23.32 10.54
CA ARG A 462 -27.68 -22.17 11.40
C ARG A 462 -27.29 -20.93 10.60
N CYS A 463 -26.82 -21.08 9.37
CA CYS A 463 -26.52 -19.98 8.45
C CYS A 463 -27.73 -19.13 8.05
N LYS A 464 -28.94 -19.67 8.20
CA LYS A 464 -30.22 -18.95 8.00
C LYS A 464 -30.71 -18.18 9.23
N ARG A 465 -29.94 -18.13 10.32
CA ARG A 465 -30.35 -17.42 11.54
C ARG A 465 -30.12 -15.91 11.38
N PHE A 466 -30.98 -15.13 12.01
CA PHE A 466 -31.00 -13.67 11.89
C PHE A 466 -30.64 -13.05 13.24
N ALA A 467 -29.68 -12.13 13.25
CA ALA A 467 -29.24 -11.43 14.45
C ALA A 467 -30.11 -10.20 14.75
N ASP A 468 -29.91 -9.63 15.94
CA ASP A 468 -30.48 -8.33 16.32
C ASP A 468 -29.97 -7.18 15.42
N ALA A 469 -28.75 -7.30 14.89
CA ALA A 469 -28.13 -6.36 13.96
C ALA A 469 -28.77 -6.35 12.56
N LYS A 470 -29.86 -7.11 12.35
CA LYS A 470 -30.55 -7.28 11.06
C LYS A 470 -29.72 -7.94 9.94
N VAL A 471 -28.70 -8.71 10.31
CA VAL A 471 -27.83 -9.44 9.38
C VAL A 471 -27.99 -10.95 9.60
N TYR A 472 -28.03 -11.72 8.50
CA TYR A 472 -28.08 -13.19 8.60
C TYR A 472 -26.71 -13.78 8.92
N ALA A 473 -26.70 -14.95 9.57
CA ALA A 473 -25.48 -15.68 9.90
C ALA A 473 -24.62 -15.97 8.67
N TRP A 474 -25.19 -16.28 7.51
CA TRP A 474 -24.39 -16.54 6.30
C TRP A 474 -23.63 -15.32 5.79
N GLN A 475 -24.05 -14.10 6.16
CA GLN A 475 -23.40 -12.84 5.78
C GLN A 475 -22.39 -12.36 6.82
N ALA A 476 -22.50 -12.87 8.05
CA ALA A 476 -21.72 -12.40 9.18
C ALA A 476 -20.85 -13.49 9.81
N CYS A 477 -21.04 -14.75 9.42
CA CYS A 477 -20.31 -15.91 9.91
C CYS A 477 -19.79 -16.70 8.71
N GLU A 478 -19.06 -16.01 7.84
CA GLU A 478 -18.72 -16.51 6.51
C GLU A 478 -17.88 -17.79 6.58
N LYS A 479 -16.95 -17.85 7.54
CA LYS A 479 -16.11 -19.02 7.82
C LYS A 479 -16.96 -20.18 8.36
N SER A 480 -17.83 -19.90 9.33
CA SER A 480 -18.73 -20.89 9.92
C SER A 480 -19.85 -21.37 8.98
N CYS A 481 -20.13 -20.62 7.93
CA CYS A 481 -21.14 -20.95 6.92
C CYS A 481 -20.57 -21.54 5.63
N SER A 482 -19.25 -21.65 5.51
CA SER A 482 -18.58 -22.12 4.30
C SER A 482 -19.01 -21.35 3.05
N THR A 483 -19.33 -20.05 3.22
CA THR A 483 -19.57 -19.11 2.11
C THR A 483 -18.26 -18.50 1.59
N CYS A 484 -17.14 -18.98 2.14
CA CYS A 484 -15.78 -18.66 1.73
C CYS A 484 -15.41 -19.44 0.49
N ALA A 485 -15.76 -18.88 -0.66
CA ALA A 485 -15.08 -19.17 -1.90
C ALA A 485 -14.16 -17.98 -2.23
N PRO A 486 -12.95 -18.23 -2.77
CA PRO A 486 -12.08 -17.15 -3.26
C PRO A 486 -12.84 -16.36 -4.32
N ARG A 487 -13.15 -15.10 -4.02
CA ARG A 487 -13.82 -14.20 -4.97
C ARG A 487 -12.75 -13.54 -5.81
N VAL A 488 -12.34 -14.19 -6.89
CA VAL A 488 -11.71 -13.48 -7.99
C VAL A 488 -12.81 -12.63 -8.63
N ALA A 489 -12.53 -11.35 -8.92
CA ALA A 489 -13.50 -10.45 -9.56
C ALA A 489 -14.11 -11.03 -10.87
N ASP A 490 -13.43 -12.01 -11.48
CA ASP A 490 -13.84 -12.67 -12.73
C ASP A 490 -14.87 -13.81 -12.58
N ASP A 491 -15.16 -14.32 -11.38
CA ASP A 491 -16.06 -15.50 -11.20
C ASP A 491 -17.40 -15.16 -10.51
N CYS A 492 -17.68 -13.87 -10.30
CA CYS A 492 -18.95 -13.40 -9.77
C CYS A 492 -20.03 -13.35 -10.86
N GLY A 493 -20.67 -14.51 -11.12
CA GLY A 493 -21.75 -14.63 -12.10
C GLY A 493 -23.04 -15.17 -11.49
N ASP A 494 -24.17 -14.66 -11.97
CA ASP A 494 -25.46 -15.31 -11.80
C ASP A 494 -25.54 -16.54 -12.74
N ASP A 495 -25.74 -17.73 -12.19
CA ASP A 495 -25.98 -18.96 -12.96
C ASP A 495 -27.31 -18.82 -13.72
N ALA A 496 -27.23 -18.73 -15.04
CA ALA A 496 -28.39 -18.67 -15.94
C ALA A 496 -29.31 -19.91 -15.85
N GLY A 497 -28.84 -20.99 -15.21
CA GLY A 497 -29.58 -22.20 -14.89
C GLY A 497 -30.37 -22.12 -13.58
N PHE A 498 -30.18 -21.08 -12.75
CA PHE A 498 -30.96 -20.90 -11.54
C PHE A 498 -32.39 -20.51 -11.88
N PHE A 499 -33.33 -21.33 -11.40
CA PHE A 499 -34.73 -20.98 -11.30
C PHE A 499 -35.29 -21.53 -10.01
N LYS A 500 -36.13 -20.76 -9.31
CA LYS A 500 -36.87 -21.25 -8.15
C LYS A 500 -37.56 -22.57 -8.48
N ALA A 501 -37.45 -23.54 -7.57
CA ALA A 501 -38.05 -24.87 -7.69
C ALA A 501 -39.51 -24.83 -8.19
N GLY A 502 -39.74 -25.32 -9.41
CA GLY A 502 -41.07 -25.40 -10.03
C GLY A 502 -41.62 -24.08 -10.59
N GLU A 503 -40.83 -23.01 -10.64
CA GLU A 503 -41.22 -21.69 -11.15
C GLU A 503 -40.16 -21.13 -12.13
N PRO A 504 -40.20 -21.51 -13.42
CA PRO A 504 -39.16 -21.16 -14.41
C PRO A 504 -39.05 -19.67 -14.77
N SER A 505 -39.93 -18.81 -14.26
CA SER A 505 -39.89 -17.36 -14.48
C SER A 505 -39.21 -16.60 -13.33
N LYS A 506 -38.55 -17.32 -12.41
CA LYS A 506 -37.96 -16.78 -11.18
C LYS A 506 -36.47 -17.12 -11.15
N ASP A 507 -35.72 -16.38 -11.95
CA ASP A 507 -34.28 -16.44 -12.13
C ASP A 507 -33.54 -15.52 -11.14
N CYS A 508 -32.24 -15.30 -11.35
CA CYS A 508 -31.43 -14.44 -10.50
C CYS A 508 -31.84 -12.96 -10.52
N ALA A 509 -32.41 -12.46 -11.64
CA ALA A 509 -33.00 -11.12 -11.68
C ALA A 509 -34.21 -11.01 -10.73
N TRP A 510 -35.04 -12.04 -10.68
CA TRP A 510 -36.10 -12.13 -9.66
C TRP A 510 -35.54 -12.19 -8.23
N VAL A 511 -34.36 -12.79 -8.01
CA VAL A 511 -33.72 -12.81 -6.68
C VAL A 511 -33.27 -11.40 -6.27
N ALA A 512 -32.64 -10.66 -7.19
CA ALA A 512 -32.10 -9.32 -6.96
C ALA A 512 -33.15 -8.30 -6.47
N ASP A 513 -34.40 -8.43 -6.89
CA ASP A 513 -35.48 -7.52 -6.46
C ASP A 513 -35.72 -7.52 -4.92
N TYR A 514 -35.41 -8.62 -4.22
CA TYR A 514 -35.64 -8.76 -2.78
C TYR A 514 -34.56 -9.63 -2.11
N VAL A 515 -33.32 -9.15 -2.23
CA VAL A 515 -32.05 -9.77 -1.83
C VAL A 515 -32.13 -10.55 -0.51
N PRO A 516 -32.53 -10.00 0.65
CA PRO A 516 -32.37 -10.73 1.91
C PRO A 516 -33.25 -11.97 2.05
N THR A 517 -34.38 -12.01 1.33
CA THR A 517 -35.39 -13.09 1.46
C THR A 517 -35.35 -14.08 0.31
N ARG A 518 -34.95 -13.63 -0.89
CA ARG A 518 -34.95 -14.48 -2.08
C ARG A 518 -33.65 -15.25 -2.25
N CYS A 519 -32.55 -14.79 -1.64
CA CYS A 519 -31.29 -15.53 -1.58
C CYS A 519 -31.39 -16.87 -0.83
N LEU A 520 -32.42 -17.07 -0.01
CA LEU A 520 -32.68 -18.32 0.73
C LEU A 520 -33.63 -19.28 0.00
N VAL A 521 -33.99 -18.99 -1.26
CA VAL A 521 -34.88 -19.84 -2.05
C VAL A 521 -34.06 -20.94 -2.73
N LYS A 522 -34.56 -22.18 -2.71
CA LYS A 522 -33.92 -23.28 -3.44
C LYS A 522 -34.24 -23.23 -4.92
N GLY A 523 -33.20 -23.36 -5.73
CA GLY A 523 -33.27 -23.57 -7.16
C GLY A 523 -33.67 -25.00 -7.51
N ASN A 524 -33.90 -25.25 -8.80
CA ASN A 524 -34.16 -26.59 -9.34
C ASN A 524 -32.97 -27.56 -9.13
N SER A 525 -31.75 -27.03 -9.00
CA SER A 525 -30.51 -27.74 -8.64
C SER A 525 -30.53 -28.29 -7.20
N GLY A 526 -31.39 -27.75 -6.35
CA GLY A 526 -31.40 -28.03 -4.90
C GLY A 526 -30.47 -27.11 -4.10
N ASN A 527 -29.63 -26.33 -4.77
CA ASN A 527 -28.82 -25.25 -4.21
C ASN A 527 -29.71 -24.06 -3.85
N PHE A 528 -29.21 -23.17 -3.00
CA PHE A 528 -29.85 -21.91 -2.67
C PHE A 528 -29.48 -20.80 -3.66
N ALA A 529 -30.34 -19.81 -3.79
CA ALA A 529 -30.10 -18.64 -4.64
C ALA A 529 -28.82 -17.88 -4.27
N TYR A 530 -28.36 -17.85 -3.01
CA TYR A 530 -27.07 -17.22 -2.69
C TYR A 530 -25.86 -18.01 -3.25
N GLU A 531 -26.04 -19.28 -3.61
CA GLU A 531 -24.99 -20.14 -4.17
C GLU A 531 -24.94 -19.99 -5.69
N ASP A 532 -26.11 -19.93 -6.33
CA ASP A 532 -26.26 -19.89 -7.80
C ASP A 532 -26.48 -18.46 -8.35
N CYS A 533 -26.90 -17.47 -7.55
CA CYS A 533 -27.15 -16.08 -7.96
C CYS A 533 -26.31 -15.10 -7.13
N GLN A 534 -24.99 -15.24 -7.27
CA GLN A 534 -24.03 -14.60 -6.36
C GLN A 534 -24.04 -13.07 -6.51
N SER A 535 -24.14 -12.58 -7.75
CA SER A 535 -24.22 -11.15 -8.07
C SER A 535 -25.53 -10.53 -7.57
N ALA A 536 -26.64 -11.28 -7.65
CA ALA A 536 -27.94 -10.84 -7.15
C ALA A 536 -28.05 -10.82 -5.61
N CYS A 537 -27.19 -11.56 -4.90
CA CYS A 537 -27.31 -11.82 -3.47
C CYS A 537 -26.36 -11.03 -2.57
N LEU A 538 -25.34 -10.41 -3.15
CA LEU A 538 -24.27 -9.72 -2.43
C LEU A 538 -24.05 -8.35 -3.08
N ASP A 539 -24.32 -7.27 -2.34
CA ASP A 539 -24.19 -5.89 -2.82
C ASP A 539 -22.75 -5.51 -3.24
N ALA A 540 -21.74 -6.33 -2.94
CA ALA A 540 -20.34 -6.11 -3.30
C ALA A 540 -20.00 -6.43 -4.77
N CYS A 541 -20.93 -6.98 -5.57
CA CYS A 541 -20.70 -7.22 -7.00
C CYS A 541 -20.99 -6.01 -7.91
N LEU A 542 -21.49 -4.90 -7.38
CA LEU A 542 -21.94 -3.74 -8.18
C LEU A 542 -20.96 -2.55 -8.16
N ALA A 543 -19.67 -2.81 -7.98
CA ALA A 543 -18.61 -1.87 -8.32
C ALA A 543 -17.85 -2.39 -9.56
N GLN A 544 -18.47 -2.26 -10.73
CA GLN A 544 -17.79 -2.29 -12.03
C GLN A 544 -17.87 -0.91 -12.66
#